data_AF-A0AAN1DUV5-F1
#
_entry.id   AF-A0AAN1DUV5-F1
#
_cell.length_a   1.000
_cell.length_b   1.000
_cell.length_c   1.000
_cell.angle_alpha   90.00
_cell.angle_beta   90.00
_cell.angle_gamma   90.00
#
_symmetry.space_group_name_H-M   'P 1'
#
loop_
_entity.id
_entity.type
_entity.pdbx_description
1 polymer ?
#
loop_
_entity_poly.entity_id
_entity_poly.type
_entity_poly.pdbx_seq_one_letter_code
_entity_poly.pdbx_strand_id
1 'polypeptide(L)'
;MTITLQAVNELIQSLESAGELSIKETKVLALAKAYQQLAAENVGLKALIPENWQMHDVLHQLIVARPGGVYFNKWEKLIIGVLNETHATDRIVAGIKADGVESGIKTIMTMLNHQAPGVSDAINVLRVHSSELREGAK
;
A
#
# COMPACT_ATOMS: atom_id res chain seq x y z
N MET A 1 -13.02 -36.18 28.64
CA MET A 1 -11.55 -36.09 28.49
C MET A 1 -11.03 -35.34 29.71
N THR A 2 -10.21 -35.98 30.54
CA THR A 2 -9.70 -35.40 31.79
C THR A 2 -8.25 -35.03 31.57
N ILE A 3 -7.95 -33.73 31.58
CA ILE A 3 -6.57 -33.24 31.51
C ILE A 3 -6.01 -33.24 32.93
N THR A 4 -4.78 -33.71 33.11
CA THR A 4 -4.09 -33.75 34.40
C THR A 4 -3.48 -32.40 34.74
N LEU A 5 -3.34 -32.09 36.03
CA LEU A 5 -2.66 -30.87 36.50
C LEU A 5 -1.22 -30.75 35.96
N GLN A 6 -0.54 -31.87 35.78
CA GLN A 6 0.79 -31.92 35.17
C GLN A 6 0.79 -31.42 33.72
N ALA A 7 -0.18 -31.87 32.92
CA ALA A 7 -0.33 -31.44 31.53
C ALA A 7 -0.69 -29.95 31.43
N VAL A 8 -1.43 -29.40 32.41
CA VAL A 8 -1.71 -27.96 32.48
C VAL A 8 -0.43 -27.17 32.77
N ASN A 9 0.38 -27.61 33.74
CA ASN A 9 1.63 -26.93 34.08
C ASN A 9 2.66 -26.96 32.95
N GLU A 10 2.78 -28.07 32.22
CA GLU A 10 3.64 -28.18 31.04
C GLU A 10 3.17 -27.26 29.90
N LEU A 11 1.86 -27.10 29.74
CA LEU A 11 1.28 -26.18 28.75
C LEU A 11 1.55 -24.72 29.11
N ILE A 12 1.38 -24.35 30.37
CA ILE A 12 1.69 -23.00 30.88
C ILE A 12 3.17 -22.70 30.66
N GLN A 13 4.06 -23.62 31.02
CA GLN A 13 5.49 -23.44 30.84
C GLN A 13 5.89 -23.34 29.37
N SER A 14 5.28 -24.13 28.48
CA SER A 14 5.47 -24.04 27.03
C SER A 14 5.04 -22.68 26.47
N LEU A 15 3.88 -22.17 26.92
CA LEU A 15 3.37 -20.87 26.49
C LEU A 15 4.18 -19.69 27.04
N GLU A 16 4.68 -19.79 28.28
CA GLU A 16 5.54 -18.77 28.91
C GLU A 16 6.97 -18.77 28.35
N SER A 17 7.48 -19.93 27.92
CA SER A 17 8.82 -20.06 27.31
C SER A 17 8.85 -19.79 25.81
N ALA A 18 7.70 -19.82 25.12
CA ALA A 18 7.62 -19.58 23.68
C ALA A 18 8.15 -18.20 23.28
N GLY A 19 8.10 -17.19 24.16
CA GLY A 19 8.60 -15.84 23.87
C GLY A 19 7.92 -15.18 22.65
N GLU A 20 6.86 -15.79 22.13
CA GLU A 20 6.12 -15.32 20.97
C GLU A 20 5.18 -14.20 21.41
N LEU A 21 5.25 -13.08 20.70
CA LEU A 21 4.32 -11.98 20.87
C LEU A 21 2.90 -12.51 20.73
N SER A 22 2.05 -12.19 21.71
CA SER A 22 0.63 -12.49 21.62
C SER A 22 0.04 -11.92 20.33
N ILE A 23 -1.08 -12.48 19.88
CA ILE A 23 -1.79 -11.99 18.67
C ILE A 23 -2.06 -10.48 18.75
N LYS A 24 -2.33 -9.95 19.94
CA LYS A 24 -2.54 -8.52 20.16
C LYS A 24 -1.27 -7.72 19.94
N GLU A 25 -0.15 -8.16 20.51
CA GLU A 25 1.13 -7.44 20.37
C GLU A 25 1.67 -7.50 18.94
N THR A 26 1.48 -8.61 18.24
CA THR A 26 1.81 -8.73 16.82
C THR A 26 1.03 -7.71 15.97
N LYS A 27 -0.27 -7.54 16.23
CA LYS A 27 -1.10 -6.54 15.56
C LYS A 27 -0.66 -5.10 15.88
N VAL A 28 -0.34 -4.82 17.14
CA VAL A 28 0.16 -3.49 17.55
C VAL A 28 1.50 -3.19 16.90
N LEU A 29 2.40 -4.16 16.80
CA LEU A 29 3.69 -3.99 16.13
C LEU A 29 3.54 -3.74 14.63
N ALA A 30 2.64 -4.48 13.96
CA ALA A 30 2.32 -4.25 12.55
C ALA A 30 1.75 -2.83 12.32
N LEU A 31 0.84 -2.39 13.21
CA LEU A 31 0.27 -1.05 13.16
C LEU A 31 1.34 0.04 13.42
N ALA A 32 2.24 -0.18 14.38
CA ALA A 32 3.33 0.74 14.69
C ALA A 32 4.29 0.90 13.50
N LYS A 33 4.61 -0.20 12.79
CA LYS A 33 5.40 -0.17 11.55
C LYS A 33 4.70 0.63 10.44
N ALA A 34 3.39 0.43 10.27
CA ALA A 34 2.60 1.20 9.31
C ALA A 34 2.57 2.70 9.64
N TYR A 35 2.45 3.07 10.91
CA TYR A 35 2.50 4.47 11.34
C TYR A 35 3.89 5.11 11.15
N GLN A 36 4.97 4.38 11.43
CA GLN A 36 6.33 4.85 11.15
C GLN A 36 6.54 5.11 9.66
N GLN A 37 6.09 4.19 8.80
CA GLN A 37 6.16 4.34 7.36
C GLN A 37 5.35 5.55 6.89
N LEU A 38 4.10 5.69 7.34
CA LEU A 38 3.24 6.83 7.02
C LEU A 38 3.83 8.17 7.49
N ALA A 39 4.48 8.19 8.65
CA ALA A 39 5.14 9.39 9.16
C ALA A 39 6.34 9.78 8.27
N ALA A 40 7.16 8.81 7.86
CA ALA A 40 8.28 9.05 6.95
C ALA A 40 7.81 9.58 5.58
N GLU A 41 6.75 9.00 5.03
CA GLU A 41 6.12 9.46 3.79
C GLU A 41 5.57 10.88 3.93
N ASN A 42 4.87 11.17 5.03
CA ASN A 42 4.36 12.51 5.32
C ASN A 42 5.47 13.56 5.46
N VAL A 43 6.63 13.20 5.99
CA VAL A 43 7.80 14.09 6.06
C VAL A 43 8.34 14.37 4.65
N GLY A 44 8.48 13.33 3.81
CA GLY A 44 8.88 13.49 2.42
C GLY A 44 7.92 14.37 1.61
N LEU A 45 6.61 14.15 1.77
CA LEU A 45 5.57 14.96 1.13
C LEU A 45 5.59 16.41 1.60
N LYS A 46 5.78 16.66 2.90
CA LYS A 46 5.87 18.03 3.44
C LYS A 46 7.07 18.81 2.94
N ALA A 47 8.16 18.14 2.56
CA ALA A 47 9.32 18.79 1.94
C ALA A 47 9.07 19.09 0.45
N LEU A 48 8.45 18.16 -0.28
CA LEU A 48 8.20 18.29 -1.72
C LEU A 48 7.06 19.26 -2.08
N ILE A 49 6.01 19.34 -1.25
CA ILE A 49 4.82 20.17 -1.56
C ILE A 49 5.17 21.67 -1.66
N PRO A 50 5.91 22.29 -0.73
CA PRO A 50 6.28 23.71 -0.83
C PRO A 50 7.19 24.02 -2.01
N GLU A 51 8.14 23.14 -2.33
CA GLU A 51 9.09 23.29 -3.43
C GLU A 51 8.38 23.17 -4.78
N ASN A 52 7.50 22.17 -4.94
CA ASN A 52 6.66 22.03 -6.14
C ASN A 52 5.63 23.16 -6.26
N TRP A 53 5.05 23.62 -5.15
CA TRP A 53 4.08 24.73 -5.17
C TRP A 53 4.75 26.05 -5.54
N GLN A 54 5.94 26.34 -5.03
CA GLN A 54 6.73 27.50 -5.46
C GLN A 54 7.09 27.40 -6.95
N MET A 55 7.49 26.24 -7.43
CA MET A 55 7.79 26.04 -8.86
C MET A 55 6.53 26.26 -9.72
N HIS A 56 5.38 25.73 -9.28
CA HIS A 56 4.09 25.91 -9.94
C HIS A 56 3.68 27.39 -9.95
N ASP A 57 3.77 28.09 -8.82
CA ASP A 57 3.42 29.51 -8.70
C ASP A 57 4.34 30.41 -9.53
N VAL A 58 5.66 30.16 -9.49
CA VAL A 58 6.63 30.88 -10.34
C VAL A 58 6.34 30.63 -11.82
N LEU A 59 6.06 29.39 -12.22
CA LEU A 59 5.74 29.07 -13.61
C LEU A 59 4.41 29.69 -14.06
N HIS A 60 3.40 29.71 -13.19
CA HIS A 60 2.11 30.35 -13.45
C HIS A 60 2.27 31.87 -13.59
N GLN A 61 3.05 32.51 -12.70
CA GLN A 61 3.37 33.94 -12.80
C GLN A 61 4.13 34.27 -14.09
N LEU A 62 5.07 33.42 -14.51
CA LEU A 62 5.78 33.59 -15.78
C LEU A 62 4.87 33.46 -17.01
N ILE A 63 3.84 32.60 -16.95
CA ILE A 63 2.83 32.44 -18.00
C ILE A 63 1.89 33.65 -18.06
N VAL A 64 1.45 34.15 -16.90
CA VAL A 64 0.46 35.23 -16.81
C VAL A 64 1.06 36.63 -17.00
N ALA A 65 2.31 36.86 -16.58
CA ALA A 65 2.91 38.21 -16.53
C ALA A 65 3.57 38.69 -17.84
N ARG A 66 3.70 37.86 -18.89
CA ARG A 66 4.39 38.24 -20.13
C ARG A 66 3.42 38.66 -21.25
N PRO A 67 3.56 39.86 -21.86
CA PRO A 67 2.79 40.21 -23.04
C PRO A 67 3.37 39.46 -24.26
N GLY A 68 2.76 38.32 -24.59
CA GLY A 68 3.19 37.42 -25.68
C GLY A 68 2.57 36.03 -25.56
N GLY A 69 1.26 35.96 -25.35
CA GLY A 69 0.49 34.75 -24.99
C GLY A 69 0.31 33.68 -26.07
N VAL A 70 1.36 33.34 -26.82
CA VAL A 70 1.27 32.31 -27.90
C VAL A 70 2.21 31.12 -27.68
N TYR A 71 3.33 31.29 -26.96
CA TYR A 71 4.33 30.22 -26.82
C TYR A 71 4.03 29.21 -25.68
N PHE A 72 3.19 29.55 -24.70
CA PHE A 72 2.90 28.68 -23.55
C PHE A 72 1.57 27.92 -23.65
N ASN A 73 0.56 28.41 -24.38
CA ASN A 73 -0.76 27.72 -24.50
C ASN A 73 -0.64 26.31 -25.10
N LYS A 74 0.36 26.06 -25.95
CA LYS A 74 0.62 24.72 -26.52
C LYS A 74 1.06 23.72 -25.45
N TRP A 75 1.77 24.17 -24.43
CA TRP A 75 2.41 23.33 -23.42
C TRP A 75 1.72 23.39 -22.06
N GLU A 76 0.84 24.36 -21.83
CA GLU A 76 0.09 24.56 -20.57
C GLU A 76 -0.58 23.27 -20.08
N LYS A 77 -1.31 22.56 -20.95
CA LYS A 77 -1.93 21.28 -20.60
C LYS A 77 -0.93 20.20 -20.18
N LEU A 78 0.24 20.16 -20.84
CA LEU A 78 1.29 19.18 -20.56
C LEU A 78 1.95 19.49 -19.20
N ILE A 79 2.22 20.78 -18.96
CA ILE A 79 2.80 21.29 -17.71
C ILE A 79 1.86 21.00 -16.53
N ILE A 80 0.57 21.33 -16.68
CA ILE A 80 -0.45 21.05 -15.65
C ILE A 80 -0.57 19.53 -15.41
N GLY A 81 -0.51 18.71 -16.46
CA GLY A 81 -0.52 17.25 -16.33
C GLY A 81 0.63 16.75 -15.46
N VAL A 82 1.87 17.09 -15.82
CA VAL A 82 3.08 16.65 -15.10
C VAL A 82 3.12 17.19 -13.66
N LEU A 83 2.65 18.41 -13.41
CA LEU A 83 2.62 18.99 -12.06
C LEU A 83 1.57 18.34 -11.15
N ASN A 84 0.53 17.73 -11.72
CA ASN A 84 -0.54 17.08 -10.97
C ASN A 84 -0.42 15.54 -10.95
N GLU A 85 0.50 14.95 -11.72
CA GLU A 85 0.79 13.52 -11.66
C GLU A 85 1.42 13.15 -10.32
N THR A 86 0.90 12.10 -9.68
CA THR A 86 1.35 11.65 -8.35
C THR A 86 1.73 10.18 -8.38
N HIS A 87 2.74 9.83 -9.17
CA HIS A 87 3.21 8.44 -9.35
C HIS A 87 3.43 7.68 -8.03
N ALA A 88 3.90 8.36 -6.98
CA ALA A 88 4.04 7.77 -5.65
C ALA A 88 2.69 7.35 -5.05
N THR A 89 1.67 8.23 -5.11
CA THR A 89 0.31 7.93 -4.67
C THR A 89 -0.32 6.83 -5.51
N ASP A 90 -0.15 6.87 -6.84
CA ASP A 90 -0.69 5.86 -7.74
C ASP A 90 -0.09 4.48 -7.47
N ARG A 91 1.22 4.42 -7.18
CA ARG A 91 1.91 3.21 -6.71
C ARG A 91 1.39 2.68 -5.38
N ILE A 92 1.16 3.56 -4.41
CA ILE A 92 0.60 3.17 -3.10
C ILE A 92 -0.81 2.59 -3.29
N VAL A 93 -1.67 3.27 -4.06
CA VAL A 93 -3.04 2.81 -4.33
C VAL A 93 -3.04 1.46 -5.06
N ALA A 94 -2.14 1.26 -6.02
CA ALA A 94 -2.03 0.00 -6.73
C ALA A 94 -1.53 -1.15 -5.83
N GLY A 95 -0.59 -0.87 -4.93
CA GLY A 95 -0.16 -1.80 -3.89
C GLY A 95 -1.31 -2.21 -2.96
N ILE A 96 -2.10 -1.25 -2.48
CA ILE A 96 -3.28 -1.51 -1.63
C ILE A 96 -4.32 -2.37 -2.38
N LYS A 97 -4.57 -2.08 -3.67
CA LYS A 97 -5.48 -2.89 -4.49
C LYS A 97 -4.97 -4.33 -4.63
N ALA A 98 -3.67 -4.52 -4.87
CA ALA A 98 -3.03 -5.83 -4.95
C ALA A 98 -3.12 -6.61 -3.62
N ASP A 99 -2.85 -5.96 -2.49
CA ASP A 99 -2.99 -6.54 -1.15
C ASP A 99 -4.44 -6.99 -0.89
N GLY A 100 -5.42 -6.20 -1.34
CA GLY A 100 -6.85 -6.57 -1.28
C GLY A 100 -7.17 -7.84 -2.07
N VAL A 101 -6.61 -7.98 -3.28
CA VAL A 101 -6.76 -9.20 -4.10
C VAL A 101 -6.12 -10.41 -3.40
N GLU A 102 -4.92 -10.26 -2.83
CA GLU A 102 -4.26 -11.33 -2.07
C GLU A 102 -5.07 -11.77 -0.84
N SER A 103 -5.68 -10.82 -0.12
CA SER A 103 -6.60 -11.14 0.99
C SER A 103 -7.82 -11.95 0.51
N GLY A 104 -8.35 -11.63 -0.67
CA GLY A 104 -9.43 -12.39 -1.31
C GLY A 104 -9.02 -13.83 -1.64
N ILE A 105 -7.81 -14.01 -2.21
CA ILE A 105 -7.25 -15.34 -2.49
C ILE A 105 -7.14 -16.18 -1.21
N LYS A 106 -6.64 -15.59 -0.11
CA LYS A 106 -6.52 -16.29 1.17
C LYS A 106 -7.88 -16.75 1.72
N THR A 107 -8.91 -15.92 1.55
CA THR A 107 -10.28 -16.25 1.94
C THR A 107 -10.82 -17.42 1.12
N ILE A 108 -10.61 -17.40 -0.20
CA ILE A 108 -10.99 -18.50 -1.11
C ILE A 108 -10.31 -19.81 -0.71
N MET A 109 -8.99 -19.79 -0.46
CA MET A 109 -8.24 -20.98 -0.03
C MET A 109 -8.73 -21.56 1.31
N THR A 110 -9.26 -20.71 2.19
CA THR A 110 -9.75 -21.13 3.51
C THR A 110 -11.19 -21.67 3.43
N MET A 111 -12.03 -21.08 2.59
CA MET A 111 -13.47 -21.37 2.53
C MET A 111 -13.83 -22.44 1.48
N LEU A 112 -12.97 -22.64 0.49
CA LEU A 112 -13.22 -23.56 -0.62
C LEU A 112 -12.10 -24.61 -0.70
N ASN A 113 -12.45 -25.79 -1.20
CA ASN A 113 -11.44 -26.79 -1.54
C ASN A 113 -10.59 -26.27 -2.71
N HIS A 114 -9.40 -25.76 -2.42
CA HIS A 114 -8.47 -25.22 -3.42
C HIS A 114 -8.05 -26.22 -4.50
N GLN A 115 -8.26 -27.53 -4.27
CA GLN A 115 -8.00 -28.60 -5.24
C GLN A 115 -9.18 -28.87 -6.18
N ALA A 116 -10.34 -28.23 -5.95
CA ALA A 116 -11.49 -28.35 -6.84
C ALA A 116 -11.17 -27.70 -8.20
N PRO A 117 -11.45 -28.39 -9.32
CA PRO A 117 -11.32 -27.81 -10.66
C PRO A 117 -12.11 -26.49 -10.76
N GLY A 118 -11.46 -25.41 -11.22
CA GLY A 118 -12.02 -24.06 -11.27
C GLY A 118 -11.66 -23.15 -10.10
N VAL A 119 -11.47 -23.67 -8.87
CA VAL A 119 -11.01 -22.85 -7.73
C VAL A 119 -9.52 -22.52 -7.89
N SER A 120 -8.71 -23.50 -8.29
CA SER A 120 -7.29 -23.29 -8.58
C SER A 120 -7.07 -22.31 -9.73
N ASP A 121 -7.89 -22.38 -10.78
CA ASP A 121 -7.79 -21.48 -11.94
C ASP A 121 -8.16 -20.05 -11.54
N ALA A 122 -9.22 -19.87 -10.75
CA ALA A 122 -9.60 -18.57 -10.21
C ALA A 122 -8.51 -17.95 -9.33
N ILE A 123 -7.87 -18.75 -8.47
CA ILE A 123 -6.73 -18.31 -7.65
C ILE A 123 -5.57 -17.83 -8.52
N ASN A 124 -5.24 -18.59 -9.57
CA ASN A 124 -4.15 -18.23 -10.49
C ASN A 124 -4.44 -16.91 -11.23
N VAL A 125 -5.66 -16.72 -11.73
CA VAL A 125 -6.08 -15.47 -12.39
C VAL A 125 -5.97 -14.28 -11.43
N LEU A 126 -6.45 -14.43 -10.19
CA LEU A 126 -6.36 -13.37 -9.18
C LEU A 126 -4.90 -13.05 -8.82
N ARG A 127 -4.02 -14.06 -8.79
CA ARG A 127 -2.60 -13.86 -8.51
C ARG A 127 -1.90 -13.07 -9.62
N VAL A 128 -2.22 -13.39 -10.88
CA VAL A 128 -1.73 -12.62 -12.04
C VAL A 128 -2.23 -11.17 -11.95
N HIS A 129 -3.53 -10.98 -11.69
CA HIS A 129 -4.11 -9.63 -11.56
C HIS A 129 -3.46 -8.81 -10.43
N SER A 130 -3.17 -9.43 -9.28
CA SER A 130 -2.43 -8.77 -8.20
C SER A 130 -1.03 -8.33 -8.65
N SER A 131 -0.30 -9.17 -9.40
CA SER A 131 1.02 -8.81 -9.96
C SER A 131 0.92 -7.63 -10.93
N GLU A 132 -0.05 -7.67 -11.85
CA GLU A 132 -0.28 -6.60 -12.82
C GLU A 132 -0.61 -5.27 -12.16
N LEU A 133 -1.39 -5.28 -11.08
CA LEU A 133 -1.65 -4.08 -10.27
C LEU A 133 -0.36 -3.51 -9.69
N ARG A 134 0.55 -4.34 -9.18
CA ARG A 134 1.84 -3.87 -8.64
C ARG A 134 2.79 -3.36 -9.71
N GLU A 135 2.78 -3.96 -10.90
CA GLU A 135 3.67 -3.61 -12.02
C GLU A 135 3.18 -2.40 -12.85
N GLY A 136 1.85 -2.23 -12.94
CA GLY A 136 1.22 -1.19 -13.75
C GLY A 136 1.30 0.22 -13.16
N ALA A 137 1.68 0.36 -11.90
CA ALA A 137 1.92 1.65 -11.29
C ALA A 137 3.35 2.15 -11.59
N LYS A 138 3.51 2.79 -12.75
CA LYS A 138 4.73 3.52 -13.13
C LYS A 138 4.54 5.02 -12.97
#